data_AF-A0A9D5S1D8-F1
#
_entry.id   AF-A0A9D5S1D8-F1
#
_cell.length_a   1.000
_cell.length_b   1.000
_cell.length_c   1.000
_cell.angle_alpha   90.00
_cell.angle_beta   90.00
_cell.angle_gamma   90.00
#
_symmetry.space_group_name_H-M   'P 1'
#
loop_
_entity.id
_entity.type
_entity.pdbx_description
1 polymer ?
#
loop_
_entity_poly.entity_id
_entity_poly.type
_entity_poly.pdbx_seq_one_letter_code
_entity_poly.pdbx_strand_id
1 'polypeptide(L)'
;MKMDLNSINKLLNNKDNCYHGHGTNGDRNKINSIINKGIRCSHDSMYFTTDPIGIGGDIDFDKINNWPFLKADYIIVVSNPIRFNILESSNLYTYQKGFDAFCYDYEGDEVLSQGKYVLPELIVGCYNVKDRTFEKNNRYYELLSEEEQKKVFDTIKKNYAQIIEDACGLDYYKEVLKELPEWEFPLTDEECETLIKNDSTPRMYI
;
A
#
# COMPACT_ATOMS: atom_id res chain seq x y z
N MET A 1 -11.50 9.74 18.22
CA MET A 1 -12.27 10.98 17.99
C MET A 1 -12.91 10.86 16.61
N LYS A 2 -14.24 11.03 16.49
CA LYS A 2 -14.96 10.91 15.21
C LYS A 2 -14.70 12.16 14.36
N MET A 3 -14.32 11.99 13.09
CA MET A 3 -14.07 13.11 12.17
C MET A 3 -15.30 13.41 11.30
N ASP A 4 -15.54 14.70 11.04
CA ASP A 4 -16.51 15.14 10.02
C ASP A 4 -15.93 15.00 8.60
N LEU A 5 -16.78 15.08 7.57
CA LEU A 5 -16.36 14.92 6.16
C LEU A 5 -15.29 15.93 5.74
N ASN A 6 -15.35 17.18 6.21
CA ASN A 6 -14.34 18.18 5.89
C ASN A 6 -12.97 17.82 6.48
N SER A 7 -12.96 17.25 7.69
CA SER A 7 -11.75 16.79 8.35
C SER A 7 -11.18 15.55 7.65
N ILE A 8 -12.05 14.66 7.18
CA ILE A 8 -11.63 13.49 6.39
C ILE A 8 -11.03 13.95 5.06
N ASN A 9 -11.66 14.89 4.35
CA ASN A 9 -11.13 15.46 3.11
C ASN A 9 -9.75 16.08 3.28
N LYS A 10 -9.53 16.82 4.37
CA LYS A 10 -8.21 17.38 4.67
C LYS A 10 -7.16 16.30 4.92
N LEU A 11 -7.54 15.22 5.60
CA LEU A 11 -6.65 14.08 5.85
C LEU A 11 -6.33 13.33 4.54
N LEU A 12 -7.28 13.27 3.62
CA LEU A 12 -7.17 12.60 2.32
C LEU A 12 -6.85 13.60 1.20
N ASN A 13 -6.06 14.66 1.45
CA ASN A 13 -5.81 15.69 0.44
C ASN A 13 -4.43 15.61 -0.24
N ASN A 14 -3.64 14.58 0.08
CA ASN A 14 -2.30 14.46 -0.47
C ASN A 14 -2.38 13.99 -1.93
N LYS A 15 -2.02 14.89 -2.85
CA LYS A 15 -2.13 14.65 -4.30
C LYS A 15 -1.17 13.58 -4.82
N ASP A 16 -0.14 13.27 -4.03
CA ASP A 16 0.84 12.23 -4.37
C ASP A 16 0.35 10.83 -3.96
N ASN A 17 -0.87 10.72 -3.43
CA ASN A 17 -1.47 9.49 -2.96
C ASN A 17 -2.70 9.08 -3.75
N CYS A 18 -2.77 7.79 -4.06
CA CYS A 18 -3.97 7.11 -4.50
C CYS A 18 -4.60 6.39 -3.29
N TYR A 19 -5.84 6.74 -2.98
CA TYR A 19 -6.57 6.16 -1.86
C TYR A 19 -7.45 5.01 -2.34
N HIS A 20 -7.46 3.94 -1.55
CA HIS A 20 -8.26 2.75 -1.80
C HIS A 20 -9.17 2.48 -0.61
N GLY A 21 -10.41 2.10 -0.88
CA GLY A 21 -11.32 1.58 0.12
C GLY A 21 -11.29 0.06 0.11
N HIS A 22 -11.30 -0.57 1.28
CA HIS A 22 -11.45 -2.01 1.43
C HIS A 22 -12.68 -2.31 2.28
N GLY A 23 -13.71 -2.88 1.65
CA GLY A 23 -14.96 -3.22 2.31
C GLY A 23 -14.80 -4.44 3.23
N THR A 24 -15.21 -4.32 4.49
CA THR A 24 -15.15 -5.41 5.46
C THR A 24 -16.35 -5.40 6.41
N ASN A 25 -16.71 -6.60 6.85
CA ASN A 25 -17.69 -6.84 7.91
C ASN A 25 -16.99 -7.45 9.12
N GLY A 26 -17.49 -7.14 10.31
CA GLY A 26 -17.01 -7.75 11.55
C GLY A 26 -17.17 -6.86 12.77
N ASP A 27 -16.74 -7.39 13.91
CA ASP A 27 -16.68 -6.64 15.15
C ASP A 27 -15.45 -5.73 15.20
N ARG A 28 -15.37 -4.93 16.26
CA ARG A 28 -14.23 -4.02 16.47
C ARG A 28 -12.90 -4.73 16.66
N ASN A 29 -12.88 -5.98 17.12
CA ASN A 29 -11.63 -6.73 17.27
C ASN A 29 -11.01 -7.05 15.90
N LYS A 30 -11.83 -7.45 14.93
CA LYS A 30 -11.37 -7.64 13.55
C LYS A 30 -10.85 -6.34 12.93
N ILE A 31 -11.58 -5.23 13.09
CA ILE A 31 -11.13 -3.92 12.59
C ILE A 31 -9.80 -3.52 13.23
N ASN A 32 -9.68 -3.63 14.55
CA ASN A 32 -8.43 -3.32 15.26
C ASN A 32 -7.28 -4.22 14.82
N SER A 33 -7.55 -5.50 14.55
CA SER A 33 -6.54 -6.41 14.00
C SER A 33 -6.03 -5.92 12.64
N ILE A 34 -6.93 -5.50 11.74
CA ILE A 34 -6.56 -4.96 10.43
C ILE A 34 -5.76 -3.67 10.57
N ILE A 35 -6.21 -2.72 11.40
CA ILE A 35 -5.49 -1.46 11.63
C ILE A 35 -4.07 -1.71 12.16
N ASN A 36 -3.89 -2.72 13.03
CA ASN A 36 -2.61 -2.99 13.68
C ASN A 36 -1.66 -3.85 12.85
N LYS A 37 -2.20 -4.80 12.08
CA LYS A 37 -1.44 -5.84 11.35
C LYS A 37 -1.49 -5.69 9.83
N GLY A 38 -2.24 -4.73 9.30
CA GLY A 38 -2.43 -4.60 7.87
C GLY A 38 -3.64 -5.36 7.32
N ILE A 39 -3.97 -5.05 6.07
CA ILE A 39 -4.97 -5.80 5.29
C ILE A 39 -4.25 -6.98 4.65
N ARG A 40 -4.77 -8.21 4.84
CA ARG A 40 -4.24 -9.39 4.16
C ARG A 40 -4.44 -9.26 2.65
N CYS A 41 -3.39 -9.53 1.88
CA CYS A 41 -3.42 -9.63 0.42
C CYS A 41 -3.90 -11.02 -0.04
N SER A 42 -4.44 -11.10 -1.24
CA SER A 42 -4.81 -12.36 -1.89
C SER A 42 -4.03 -12.47 -3.19
N HIS A 43 -3.32 -13.58 -3.41
CA HIS A 43 -2.56 -13.81 -4.64
C HIS A 43 -1.64 -12.64 -5.03
N ASP A 44 -0.89 -12.11 -4.05
CA ASP A 44 0.05 -10.99 -4.25
C ASP A 44 -0.61 -9.66 -4.69
N SER A 45 -1.94 -9.54 -4.55
CA SER A 45 -2.66 -8.29 -4.78
C SER A 45 -3.51 -7.89 -3.58
N MET A 46 -3.91 -6.61 -3.52
CA MET A 46 -5.00 -6.23 -2.63
C MET A 46 -6.24 -7.09 -2.94
N TYR A 47 -7.02 -7.43 -1.92
CA TYR A 47 -8.21 -8.28 -2.07
C TYR A 47 -9.20 -7.70 -3.08
N PHE A 48 -10.00 -8.54 -3.74
CA PHE A 48 -11.04 -8.09 -4.71
C PHE A 48 -12.09 -7.14 -4.12
N THR A 49 -12.16 -7.01 -2.79
CA THR A 49 -13.02 -6.04 -2.08
C THR A 49 -12.36 -4.68 -1.88
N THR A 50 -11.15 -4.49 -2.42
CA THR A 50 -10.41 -3.24 -2.46
C THR A 50 -10.56 -2.57 -3.81
N ASP A 51 -10.90 -1.28 -3.82
CA ASP A 51 -11.17 -0.52 -5.03
C ASP A 51 -10.67 0.94 -4.85
N PRO A 52 -10.03 1.58 -5.85
CA PRO A 52 -9.69 3.00 -5.80
C PRO A 52 -10.90 3.87 -5.46
N ILE A 53 -10.71 4.82 -4.56
CA ILE A 53 -11.72 5.79 -4.12
C ILE A 53 -11.34 7.23 -4.47
N GLY A 54 -10.11 7.49 -4.92
CA GLY A 54 -9.70 8.82 -5.36
C GLY A 54 -8.20 9.07 -5.28
N ILE A 55 -7.76 10.21 -5.82
CA ILE A 55 -6.39 10.70 -5.74
C ILE A 55 -6.42 12.08 -5.09
N GLY A 56 -5.62 12.27 -4.03
CA GLY A 56 -5.72 13.49 -3.23
C GLY A 56 -7.16 13.76 -2.77
N GLY A 57 -7.51 15.05 -2.65
CA GLY A 57 -8.80 15.49 -2.13
C GLY A 57 -10.01 15.17 -3.01
N ASP A 58 -9.83 14.49 -4.14
CA ASP A 58 -10.91 14.04 -5.04
C ASP A 58 -11.39 12.62 -4.66
N ILE A 59 -11.93 12.51 -3.44
CA ILE A 59 -12.41 11.24 -2.88
C ILE A 59 -13.90 11.05 -3.19
N ASP A 60 -14.24 9.91 -3.80
CA ASP A 60 -15.61 9.49 -4.08
C ASP A 60 -16.29 8.92 -2.81
N PHE A 61 -16.85 9.82 -2.00
CA PHE A 61 -17.63 9.42 -0.83
C PHE A 61 -18.95 8.75 -1.19
N ASP A 62 -19.49 8.97 -2.39
CA ASP A 62 -20.72 8.30 -2.81
C ASP A 62 -20.43 6.81 -3.03
N LYS A 63 -19.28 6.46 -3.60
CA LYS A 63 -18.78 5.09 -3.68
C LYS A 63 -18.54 4.48 -2.29
N ILE A 64 -17.89 5.21 -1.38
CA ILE A 64 -17.67 4.75 0.01
C ILE A 64 -19.01 4.44 0.71
N ASN A 65 -19.99 5.33 0.56
CA ASN A 65 -21.32 5.18 1.18
C ASN A 65 -22.17 4.06 0.54
N ASN A 66 -21.89 3.70 -0.70
CA ASN A 66 -22.62 2.69 -1.47
C ASN A 66 -21.71 1.51 -1.87
N TRP A 67 -20.83 1.09 -0.96
CA TRP A 67 -19.79 0.10 -1.29
C TRP A 67 -20.40 -1.18 -1.88
N PRO A 68 -20.01 -1.56 -3.11
CA PRO A 68 -20.72 -2.61 -3.86
C PRO A 68 -20.48 -4.01 -3.30
N PHE A 69 -19.42 -4.21 -2.51
CA PHE A 69 -19.03 -5.52 -2.00
C PHE A 69 -19.60 -5.78 -0.59
N LEU A 70 -20.40 -6.85 -0.48
CA LEU A 70 -20.76 -7.54 0.77
C LEU A 70 -21.56 -6.75 1.82
N LYS A 71 -22.24 -5.65 1.47
CA LYS A 71 -22.90 -4.77 2.46
C LYS A 71 -21.93 -4.39 3.60
N ALA A 72 -20.72 -3.98 3.24
CA ALA A 72 -19.68 -3.65 4.19
C ALA A 72 -20.16 -2.62 5.23
N ASP A 73 -20.11 -2.96 6.51
CA ASP A 73 -20.37 -2.01 7.60
C ASP A 73 -19.21 -1.01 7.77
N TYR A 74 -18.00 -1.43 7.36
CA TYR A 74 -16.77 -0.69 7.51
C TYR A 74 -15.96 -0.67 6.23
N ILE A 75 -15.38 0.48 5.91
CA ILE A 75 -14.42 0.67 4.82
C ILE A 75 -13.07 1.03 5.43
N ILE A 76 -12.09 0.14 5.28
CA ILE A 76 -10.70 0.46 5.64
C ILE A 76 -10.12 1.31 4.52
N VAL A 77 -9.61 2.48 4.86
CA VAL A 77 -9.02 3.41 3.88
C VAL A 77 -7.52 3.24 3.90
N VAL A 78 -6.94 2.92 2.74
CA VAL A 78 -5.50 2.75 2.52
C VAL A 78 -5.01 3.89 1.62
N SER A 79 -3.83 4.41 1.91
CA SER A 79 -3.16 5.44 1.12
C SER A 79 -1.88 4.86 0.52
N ASN A 80 -1.80 4.89 -0.80
CA ASN A 80 -0.65 4.40 -1.54
C ASN A 80 0.06 5.58 -2.22
N PRO A 81 1.31 5.90 -1.83
CA PRO A 81 2.09 6.92 -2.50
C PRO A 81 2.38 6.49 -3.95
N ILE A 82 1.85 7.25 -4.92
CA ILE A 82 1.83 6.92 -6.35
C ILE A 82 3.26 6.76 -6.88
N ARG A 83 4.21 7.51 -6.33
CA ARG A 83 5.65 7.46 -6.68
C ARG A 83 6.32 6.09 -6.49
N PHE A 84 5.67 5.15 -5.81
CA PHE A 84 6.17 3.80 -5.60
C PHE A 84 5.36 2.73 -6.32
N ASN A 85 4.45 3.11 -7.22
CA ASN A 85 3.81 2.14 -8.09
C ASN A 85 4.86 1.48 -8.99
N ILE A 86 4.77 0.17 -9.11
CA ILE A 86 5.62 -0.60 -10.02
C ILE A 86 5.00 -0.56 -11.42
N LEU A 87 5.85 -0.35 -12.44
CA LEU A 87 5.42 -0.41 -13.83
C LEU A 87 4.88 -1.82 -14.12
N GLU A 88 3.58 -1.96 -14.38
CA GLU A 88 2.99 -3.24 -14.74
C GLU A 88 3.25 -3.55 -16.22
N SER A 89 4.12 -4.52 -16.48
CA SER A 89 4.47 -4.92 -17.84
C SER A 89 4.74 -6.42 -17.90
N SER A 90 4.11 -7.10 -18.87
CA SER A 90 4.39 -8.50 -19.17
C SER A 90 5.83 -8.70 -19.64
N ASN A 91 6.40 -7.73 -20.37
CA ASN A 91 7.78 -7.78 -20.86
C ASN A 91 8.82 -7.63 -19.74
N LEU A 92 8.42 -7.04 -18.61
CA LEU A 92 9.25 -6.92 -17.41
C LEU A 92 8.95 -7.99 -16.36
N TYR A 93 7.98 -8.89 -16.63
CA TYR A 93 7.48 -9.86 -15.65
C TYR A 93 7.00 -9.23 -14.33
N THR A 94 6.54 -7.97 -14.40
CA THR A 94 5.98 -7.18 -13.29
C THR A 94 4.45 -7.08 -13.36
N TYR A 95 3.82 -7.74 -14.33
CA TYR A 95 2.35 -7.79 -14.44
C TYR A 95 1.72 -8.28 -13.12
N GLN A 96 0.68 -7.58 -12.66
CA GLN A 96 -0.02 -7.80 -11.37
C GLN A 96 0.80 -7.54 -10.09
N LYS A 97 2.03 -7.02 -10.19
CA LYS A 97 2.86 -6.68 -9.02
C LYS A 97 2.77 -5.21 -8.60
N GLY A 98 1.87 -4.41 -9.20
CA GLY A 98 1.80 -2.96 -9.01
C GLY A 98 1.67 -2.52 -7.54
N PHE A 99 1.08 -3.36 -6.69
CA PHE A 99 0.86 -3.08 -5.26
C PHE A 99 1.81 -3.81 -4.30
N ASP A 100 2.64 -4.71 -4.81
CA ASP A 100 3.45 -5.58 -3.95
C ASP A 100 4.48 -4.79 -3.12
N ALA A 101 4.95 -3.64 -3.62
CA ALA A 101 5.89 -2.78 -2.89
C ALA A 101 5.33 -2.30 -1.54
N PHE A 102 4.01 -2.20 -1.42
CA PHE A 102 3.30 -1.73 -0.22
C PHE A 102 3.00 -2.83 0.79
N CYS A 103 3.47 -4.05 0.53
CA CYS A 103 3.15 -5.23 1.32
C CYS A 103 4.36 -5.79 2.07
N TYR A 104 4.12 -6.57 3.12
CA TYR A 104 5.14 -7.30 3.87
C TYR A 104 4.66 -8.72 4.19
N ASP A 105 5.60 -9.65 4.34
CA ASP A 105 5.29 -11.00 4.79
C ASP A 105 5.04 -11.01 6.29
N TYR A 106 3.85 -11.45 6.69
CA TYR A 106 3.51 -11.56 8.10
C TYR A 106 3.98 -12.91 8.65
N GLU A 107 5.05 -12.87 9.46
CA GLU A 107 5.55 -14.04 10.19
C GLU A 107 4.76 -14.24 11.50
N GLY A 108 3.50 -14.67 11.36
CA GLY A 108 2.67 -15.08 12.49
C GLY A 108 2.70 -16.59 12.75
N ASP A 109 2.48 -16.98 14.01
CA ASP A 109 2.47 -18.39 14.47
C ASP A 109 1.33 -19.26 13.89
N GLU A 110 0.34 -18.67 13.21
CA GLU A 110 -0.79 -19.41 12.66
C GLU A 110 -0.56 -19.76 11.19
N VAL A 111 -0.74 -21.03 10.82
CA VAL A 111 -0.62 -21.54 9.42
C VAL A 111 -1.52 -20.76 8.44
N LEU A 112 -2.62 -20.18 8.92
CA LEU A 112 -3.52 -19.34 8.13
C LEU A 112 -3.05 -17.87 8.00
N SER A 113 -2.01 -17.47 8.72
CA SER A 113 -1.41 -16.14 8.71
C SER A 113 -0.25 -15.99 7.72
N GLN A 114 0.13 -17.08 7.04
CA GLN A 114 1.05 -17.02 5.90
C GLN A 114 0.40 -16.22 4.76
N GLY A 115 1.06 -15.14 4.37
CA GLY A 115 0.65 -14.27 3.27
C GLY A 115 1.19 -12.87 3.43
N LYS A 116 1.14 -12.12 2.33
CA LYS A 116 1.45 -10.69 2.32
C LYS A 116 0.34 -9.89 2.97
N TYR A 117 0.72 -8.83 3.66
CA TYR A 117 -0.17 -7.85 4.26
C TYR A 117 0.25 -6.46 3.81
N VAL A 118 -0.71 -5.58 3.56
CA VAL A 118 -0.43 -4.15 3.37
C VAL A 118 0.21 -3.60 4.65
N LEU A 119 1.26 -2.80 4.52
CA LEU A 119 1.90 -2.14 5.65
C LEU A 119 0.85 -1.36 6.48
N PRO A 120 0.76 -1.59 7.80
CA PRO A 120 -0.27 -0.94 8.63
C PRO A 120 -0.12 0.59 8.65
N GLU A 121 1.07 1.13 8.42
CA GLU A 121 1.34 2.56 8.31
C GLU A 121 0.72 3.21 7.06
N LEU A 122 0.32 2.42 6.06
CA LEU A 122 -0.40 2.91 4.88
C LEU A 122 -1.92 2.95 5.10
N ILE A 123 -2.42 2.36 6.19
CA ILE A 123 -3.83 2.44 6.54
C ILE A 123 -4.11 3.79 7.18
N VAL A 124 -4.93 4.61 6.51
CA VAL A 124 -5.35 5.94 7.00
C VAL A 124 -6.31 5.80 8.18
N GLY A 125 -7.19 4.79 8.13
CA GLY A 125 -8.19 4.57 9.15
C GLY A 125 -9.37 3.73 8.67
N CYS A 126 -10.48 3.85 9.39
CA CYS A 126 -11.69 3.08 9.16
C CYS A 126 -12.91 4.01 9.11
N TYR A 127 -13.65 3.94 8.01
CA TYR A 127 -14.94 4.60 7.84
C TYR A 127 -16.08 3.65 8.21
N ASN A 128 -16.96 4.07 9.11
CA ASN A 128 -18.18 3.34 9.44
C ASN A 128 -19.32 3.89 8.55
N VAL A 129 -19.86 3.02 7.69
CA VAL A 129 -20.86 3.39 6.69
C VAL A 129 -22.19 3.77 7.35
N LYS A 130 -22.54 3.09 8.45
CA LYS A 130 -23.84 3.26 9.12
C LYS A 130 -23.97 4.61 9.80
N ASP A 131 -22.95 5.02 10.56
CA ASP A 131 -22.98 6.29 11.29
C ASP A 131 -22.19 7.40 10.61
N ARG A 132 -21.56 7.11 9.46
CA ARG A 132 -20.78 8.04 8.63
C ARG A 132 -19.61 8.67 9.38
N THR A 133 -18.99 7.90 10.27
CA THR A 133 -17.88 8.38 11.09
C THR A 133 -16.56 7.76 10.67
N PHE A 134 -15.49 8.53 10.78
CA PHE A 134 -14.15 8.06 10.49
C PHE A 134 -13.31 7.98 11.75
N GLU A 135 -12.63 6.85 11.90
CA GLU A 135 -11.65 6.58 12.94
C GLU A 135 -10.26 6.52 12.31
N LYS A 136 -9.48 7.56 12.60
CA LYS A 136 -8.11 7.70 12.08
C LYS A 136 -7.17 6.68 12.71
N ASN A 137 -6.31 6.09 11.91
CA ASN A 137 -5.15 5.34 12.38
C ASN A 137 -4.03 6.32 12.75
N ASN A 138 -3.60 6.33 14.01
CA ASN A 138 -2.52 7.22 14.44
C ASN A 138 -1.14 6.78 13.93
N ARG A 139 -1.02 5.56 13.39
CA ARG A 139 0.18 5.06 12.71
C ARG A 139 0.23 5.39 11.23
N TYR A 140 -0.78 6.10 10.71
CA TYR A 140 -0.77 6.52 9.31
C TYR A 140 0.47 7.38 9.03
N TYR A 141 1.23 7.04 8.00
CA TYR A 141 2.58 7.58 7.81
C TYR A 141 2.62 9.12 7.74
N GLU A 142 1.63 9.80 7.16
CA GLU A 142 1.61 11.28 7.12
C GLU A 142 1.46 11.93 8.51
N LEU A 143 1.14 11.14 9.54
CA LEU A 143 1.03 11.58 10.93
C LEU A 143 2.27 11.21 11.76
N LEU A 144 3.15 10.40 11.22
CA LEU A 144 4.35 9.93 11.90
C LEU A 144 5.46 10.99 11.85
N SER A 145 6.47 10.84 12.70
CA SER A 145 7.68 11.66 12.62
C SER A 145 8.44 11.41 11.31
N GLU A 146 9.30 12.35 10.89
CA GLU A 146 10.11 12.20 9.68
C GLU A 146 10.98 10.93 9.70
N GLU A 147 11.51 10.56 10.87
CA GLU A 147 12.31 9.34 11.03
C GLU A 147 11.49 8.07 10.81
N GLU A 148 10.27 8.02 11.34
CA GLU A 148 9.34 6.91 11.15
C GLU A 148 8.84 6.83 9.71
N GLN A 149 8.49 7.96 9.11
CA GLN A 149 8.14 8.05 7.69
C GLN A 149 9.27 7.52 6.81
N LYS A 150 10.52 7.89 7.12
CA LYS A 150 11.69 7.38 6.42
C LYS A 150 11.77 5.86 6.48
N LYS A 151 11.54 5.24 7.65
CA LYS A 151 11.54 3.77 7.80
C LYS A 151 10.46 3.10 6.95
N VAL A 152 9.25 3.67 6.88
CA VAL A 152 8.17 3.17 6.02
C VAL A 152 8.58 3.24 4.56
N PHE A 153 9.10 4.38 4.10
CA PHE A 153 9.51 4.54 2.70
C PHE A 153 10.74 3.72 2.32
N ASP A 154 11.72 3.57 3.21
CA ASP A 154 12.86 2.69 2.98
C ASP A 154 12.41 1.23 2.81
N THR A 155 11.41 0.79 3.57
CA THR A 155 10.79 -0.54 3.43
C THR A 155 10.14 -0.70 2.06
N ILE A 156 9.32 0.27 1.65
CA ILE A 156 8.64 0.26 0.35
C ILE A 156 9.65 0.22 -0.81
N LYS A 157 10.71 1.04 -0.74
CA LYS A 157 11.79 1.06 -1.75
C LYS A 157 12.52 -0.28 -1.83
N LYS A 158 12.82 -0.90 -0.67
CA LYS A 158 13.44 -2.22 -0.61
C LYS A 158 12.57 -3.27 -1.28
N ASN A 159 11.28 -3.29 -0.97
CA ASN A 159 10.32 -4.20 -1.59
C ASN A 159 10.25 -3.98 -3.11
N TYR A 160 10.12 -2.73 -3.54
CA TYR A 160 10.10 -2.35 -4.95
C TYR A 160 11.31 -2.92 -5.69
N ALA A 161 12.53 -2.65 -5.20
CA ALA A 161 13.73 -3.12 -5.88
C ALA A 161 13.83 -4.65 -5.89
N GLN A 162 13.46 -5.32 -4.80
CA GLN A 162 13.46 -6.79 -4.75
C GLN A 162 12.49 -7.37 -5.80
N ILE A 163 11.31 -6.77 -5.95
CA ILE A 163 10.33 -7.19 -6.95
C ILE A 163 10.88 -7.03 -8.38
N ILE A 164 11.54 -5.91 -8.67
CA ILE A 164 12.17 -5.66 -9.98
C ILE A 164 13.32 -6.64 -10.22
N GLU A 165 14.19 -6.83 -9.24
CA GLU A 165 15.33 -7.73 -9.32
C GLU A 165 14.88 -9.16 -9.61
N ASP A 166 13.86 -9.65 -8.90
CA ASP A 166 13.30 -10.99 -9.10
C ASP A 166 12.53 -11.12 -10.43
N ALA A 167 12.00 -10.02 -10.98
CA ALA A 167 11.22 -10.05 -12.20
C ALA A 167 12.11 -10.01 -13.46
N CYS A 168 13.06 -9.06 -13.53
CA CYS A 168 13.86 -8.84 -14.74
C CYS A 168 15.28 -8.34 -14.49
N GLY A 169 15.66 -8.07 -13.24
CA GLY A 169 16.95 -7.49 -12.87
C GLY A 169 16.97 -5.96 -12.96
N LEU A 170 17.59 -5.31 -11.96
CA LEU A 170 17.66 -3.85 -11.86
C LEU A 170 18.35 -3.19 -13.06
N ASP A 171 19.41 -3.81 -13.60
CA ASP A 171 20.15 -3.26 -14.74
C ASP A 171 19.29 -3.22 -16.01
N TYR A 172 18.55 -4.29 -16.29
CA TYR A 172 17.64 -4.33 -17.44
C TYR A 172 16.47 -3.36 -17.26
N TYR A 173 15.93 -3.26 -16.04
CA TYR A 173 14.89 -2.29 -15.72
C TYR A 173 15.32 -0.85 -16.01
N LYS A 174 16.56 -0.48 -15.63
CA LYS A 174 17.12 0.85 -15.93
C LYS A 174 17.21 1.14 -17.43
N GLU A 175 17.59 0.15 -18.25
CA GLU A 175 17.61 0.34 -19.71
C GLU A 175 16.19 0.56 -20.26
N VAL A 176 15.20 -0.20 -19.78
CA VAL A 176 13.80 -0.01 -20.21
C VAL A 176 13.25 1.36 -19.81
N LEU A 177 13.63 1.88 -18.65
CA LEU A 177 13.23 3.23 -18.20
C LEU A 177 13.78 4.35 -19.11
N LYS A 178 14.96 4.19 -19.71
CA LYS A 178 15.50 5.16 -20.68
C LYS A 178 14.63 5.25 -21.94
N GLU A 179 14.03 4.12 -22.33
CA GLU A 179 13.13 4.02 -23.48
C GLU A 179 11.67 4.42 -23.15
N LEU A 180 11.35 4.59 -21.85
CA LEU A 180 10.04 4.99 -21.34
C LEU A 180 10.11 6.26 -20.47
N PRO A 181 10.50 7.42 -21.04
CA PRO A 181 10.65 8.67 -20.29
C PRO A 181 9.33 9.19 -19.68
N GLU A 182 8.19 8.66 -20.13
CA GLU A 182 6.85 8.97 -19.64
C GLU A 182 6.52 8.23 -18.32
N TRP A 183 7.35 7.26 -17.89
CA TRP A 183 7.16 6.64 -16.58
C TRP A 183 7.63 7.60 -15.48
N GLU A 184 6.68 8.18 -14.76
CA GLU A 184 6.94 9.25 -13.78
C GLU A 184 7.40 8.76 -12.40
N PHE A 185 7.35 7.44 -12.16
CA PHE A 185 7.56 6.84 -10.85
C PHE A 185 8.69 5.78 -10.77
N PRO A 186 9.82 5.92 -11.50
CA PRO A 186 10.95 5.02 -11.30
C PRO A 186 11.64 5.32 -9.97
N LEU A 187 12.23 4.27 -9.36
CA LEU A 187 13.24 4.49 -8.33
C LEU A 187 14.39 5.31 -8.92
N THR A 188 14.93 6.25 -8.15
CA THR A 188 16.12 6.98 -8.57
C THR A 188 17.34 6.07 -8.63
N ASP A 189 18.39 6.46 -9.37
CA ASP A 189 19.65 5.71 -9.40
C ASP A 189 20.24 5.53 -7.99
N GLU A 190 20.17 6.57 -7.16
CA GLU A 190 20.60 6.52 -5.75
C GLU A 190 19.80 5.50 -4.93
N GLU A 191 18.47 5.44 -5.13
CA GLU A 191 17.57 4.49 -4.48
C GLU A 191 17.86 3.05 -4.92
N CYS A 192 18.22 2.84 -6.19
CA CYS A 192 18.64 1.53 -6.69
C CYS A 192 20.01 1.12 -6.10
N GLU A 193 20.97 2.04 -6.01
CA GLU A 193 22.33 1.77 -5.53
C GLU A 193 22.44 1.50 -4.03
N THR A 194 21.60 2.17 -3.22
CA THR A 194 21.57 1.96 -1.76
C THR A 194 21.05 0.58 -1.37
N LEU A 195 20.32 -0.10 -2.26
CA LEU A 195 19.74 -1.41 -2.02
C LEU A 195 20.73 -2.54 -2.36
N ILE A 196 21.54 -2.37 -3.40
CA ILE A 196 22.60 -3.33 -3.80
C ILE A 196 23.69 -3.48 -2.73
N LYS A 197 24.06 -2.40 -2.02
CA LYS A 197 25.12 -2.45 -1.01
C LYS A 197 24.73 -3.20 0.27
N ASN A 198 23.44 -3.29 0.58
CA ASN A 198 22.93 -3.93 1.80
C ASN A 198 22.63 -5.44 1.63
N ASP A 199 22.66 -5.98 0.42
CA ASP A 199 22.44 -7.42 0.14
C ASP A 199 23.76 -8.21 -0.02
N SER A 200 24.88 -7.63 0.43
CA SER A 200 26.22 -8.28 0.47
C SER A 200 26.32 -9.49 1.42
N THR A 201 25.21 -9.96 1.99
CA THR A 201 25.16 -11.25 2.70
C THR A 201 25.00 -12.35 1.65
N PRO A 202 25.96 -13.29 1.52
CA PRO A 202 25.92 -14.30 0.48
C PRO A 202 24.68 -15.18 0.65
N ARG A 203 23.82 -15.20 -0.39
CA ARG A 203 22.71 -16.16 -0.51
C ARG A 203 23.32 -17.57 -0.59
N MET A 204 23.34 -18.28 0.53
CA MET A 204 23.69 -19.71 0.56
C MET A 204 22.52 -20.47 -0.08
N TYR A 205 22.72 -20.92 -1.31
CA TYR A 205 21.85 -21.92 -1.92
C TYR A 205 22.01 -23.23 -1.12
N ILE A 206 20.91 -23.72 -0.55
CA ILE A 206 20.80 -25.06 0.05
C ILE A 206 20.40 -26.04 -1.06
#